data_AF-A0A8J3HWX0-F1
#
_entry.id   AF-A0A8J3HWX0-F1
#
_cell.length_a   1.000
_cell.length_b   1.000
_cell.length_c   1.000
_cell.angle_alpha   90.00
_cell.angle_beta   90.00
_cell.angle_gamma   90.00
#
_symmetry.space_group_name_H-M   'P 1'
#
loop_
_entity.id
_entity.type
_entity.pdbx_description
1 polymer ?
#
loop_
_entity_poly.entity_id
_entity_poly.type
_entity_poly.pdbx_seq_one_letter_code
_entity_poly.pdbx_strand_id
1 'polypeptide(L)'
;MSDIPKGLKRWLFSTNHKDIGTLYIIFSIFAGVVGGALSLIFRMQLMHINIFGDNYQLYNVVVTGHALIMVFFMIMPALMGGFGNWFVPLMIGAPDMAFPRMNNLSFWLLVSSFILLIMSVFVGEGAGTGWTLYPPLSQVNSHPSAAVDLAIFALHVAGISSIVGAINFIVTIFNMRTPGMTLHKTPLFVWSILLTAFMLIIALPVLAGAITMLLTDRNFGTAFFDPAGGGDPVLFQHLFWFFGHPEVYVVIFPAFGIISQVISTFSHKPVFGYLGMIYAMIGIATLGFLVWAHHMFTVGLSTETVIFFSTSTIFIGVLTGIKVFSWIATMWGGAIEFKTPMLFALGFLFVFVGGGITGIVLSHGSINKVMHDTYYVVAHFHYVMSLGALFAAYAAFYYWIGKISGKQYSEVLGKIHFWLTFIGTNVTFLPQHFLGLAGMPRRIPDYPDAFIPWNYVSSIGAFISFASVLFFIYIVVHLLVKGKKAPSNPWGGDTLEWIVPSPAPFHTFEKPPKID
;
A
#
# COMPACT_ATOMS: atom_id res chain seq x y z
N MET A 1 -2.51 -38.85 3.96
CA MET A 1 -1.35 -38.81 3.02
C MET A 1 -1.96 -39.11 1.66
N SER A 2 -2.04 -38.25 0.64
CA SER A 2 -1.20 -37.13 0.21
C SER A 2 -1.99 -36.24 -0.79
N ASP A 3 -3.10 -35.65 -0.38
CA ASP A 3 -3.94 -34.82 -1.27
C ASP A 3 -3.42 -33.39 -1.48
N ILE A 4 -2.28 -33.03 -0.87
CA ILE A 4 -1.65 -31.73 -1.10
C ILE A 4 -1.02 -31.77 -2.50
N PRO A 5 -1.51 -30.97 -3.47
CA PRO A 5 -0.91 -30.92 -4.80
C PRO A 5 0.58 -30.50 -4.69
N LYS A 6 1.42 -30.93 -5.63
CA LYS A 6 2.84 -30.58 -5.68
C LYS A 6 3.20 -29.89 -6.99
N GLY A 7 4.33 -29.18 -6.99
CA GLY A 7 4.88 -28.52 -8.18
C GLY A 7 3.92 -27.51 -8.79
N LEU A 8 3.87 -27.45 -10.13
CA LEU A 8 3.05 -26.50 -10.87
C LEU A 8 1.55 -26.62 -10.54
N LYS A 9 1.04 -27.83 -10.32
CA LYS A 9 -0.39 -28.04 -9.98
C LYS A 9 -0.78 -27.30 -8.70
N ARG A 10 0.11 -27.25 -7.70
CA ARG A 10 -0.16 -26.55 -6.43
C ARG A 10 -0.21 -25.05 -6.61
N TRP A 11 0.68 -24.47 -7.40
CA TRP A 11 0.88 -23.03 -7.43
C TRP A 11 0.11 -22.35 -8.57
N LEU A 12 0.00 -22.98 -9.74
CA LEU A 12 -0.71 -22.42 -10.90
C LEU A 12 -2.23 -22.64 -10.81
N PHE A 13 -2.65 -23.81 -10.31
CA PHE A 13 -4.05 -24.20 -10.21
C PHE A 13 -4.54 -24.27 -8.77
N SER A 14 -3.87 -23.55 -7.86
CA SER A 14 -4.30 -23.53 -6.46
C SER A 14 -5.69 -22.92 -6.34
N THR A 15 -6.45 -23.45 -5.39
CA THR A 15 -7.62 -22.77 -4.84
C THR A 15 -7.43 -22.43 -3.36
N ASN A 16 -6.33 -22.86 -2.74
CA ASN A 16 -6.13 -22.68 -1.32
C ASN A 16 -5.71 -21.23 -1.00
N HIS A 17 -6.44 -20.55 -0.12
CA HIS A 17 -6.14 -19.17 0.27
C HIS A 17 -4.71 -18.94 0.80
N LYS A 18 -4.08 -19.94 1.43
CA LYS A 18 -2.71 -19.86 1.96
C LYS A 18 -1.67 -19.90 0.84
N ASP A 19 -1.89 -20.74 -0.17
CA ASP A 19 -1.02 -20.80 -1.34
C ASP A 19 -1.12 -19.50 -2.14
N ILE A 20 -2.35 -19.03 -2.41
CA ILE A 20 -2.58 -17.75 -3.11
C ILE A 20 -2.01 -16.56 -2.32
N GLY A 21 -2.24 -16.50 -1.01
CA GLY A 21 -1.64 -15.48 -0.15
C GLY A 21 -0.11 -15.52 -0.16
N THR A 22 0.50 -16.69 -0.25
CA THR A 22 1.97 -16.84 -0.38
C THR A 22 2.46 -16.31 -1.72
N LEU A 23 1.74 -16.60 -2.82
CA LEU A 23 2.06 -16.09 -4.14
C LEU A 23 2.01 -14.56 -4.18
N TYR A 24 0.98 -13.95 -3.57
CA TYR A 24 0.90 -12.49 -3.42
C TYR A 24 2.11 -11.92 -2.64
N ILE A 25 2.52 -12.53 -1.53
CA ILE A 25 3.69 -12.07 -0.75
C ILE A 25 4.97 -12.17 -1.59
N ILE A 26 5.21 -13.29 -2.27
CA ILE A 26 6.39 -13.48 -3.12
C ILE A 26 6.40 -12.45 -4.26
N PHE A 27 5.28 -12.29 -4.95
CA PHE A 27 5.12 -11.31 -6.01
C PHE A 27 5.40 -9.89 -5.51
N SER A 28 4.87 -9.54 -4.34
CA SER A 28 5.06 -8.21 -3.75
C SER A 28 6.51 -7.93 -3.38
N ILE A 29 7.24 -8.93 -2.86
CA ILE A 29 8.67 -8.80 -2.57
C ILE A 29 9.42 -8.55 -3.89
N PHE A 30 9.14 -9.33 -4.94
CA PHE A 30 9.75 -9.14 -6.25
C PHE A 30 9.45 -7.75 -6.84
N ALA A 31 8.19 -7.36 -6.92
CA ALA A 31 7.76 -6.05 -7.42
C ALA A 31 8.35 -4.91 -6.58
N GLY A 32 8.43 -5.08 -5.26
CA GLY A 32 9.07 -4.12 -4.35
C GLY A 32 10.55 -3.93 -4.59
N VAL A 33 11.30 -4.99 -4.92
CA VAL A 33 12.72 -4.89 -5.32
C VAL A 33 12.84 -4.12 -6.64
N VAL A 34 11.98 -4.42 -7.62
CA VAL A 34 11.97 -3.69 -8.90
C VAL A 34 11.66 -2.20 -8.67
N GLY A 35 10.58 -1.89 -7.94
CA GLY A 35 10.20 -0.52 -7.62
C GLY A 35 11.26 0.23 -6.80
N GLY A 36 11.90 -0.44 -5.83
CA GLY A 36 13.00 0.12 -5.05
C GLY A 36 14.28 0.34 -5.87
N ALA A 37 14.57 -0.52 -6.85
CA ALA A 37 15.68 -0.30 -7.76
C ALA A 37 15.44 0.92 -8.65
N LEU A 38 14.22 1.10 -9.18
CA LEU A 38 13.85 2.30 -9.92
C LEU A 38 14.02 3.58 -9.10
N SER A 39 13.72 3.53 -7.78
CA SER A 39 13.95 4.70 -6.92
C SER A 39 15.41 5.02 -6.73
N LEU A 40 16.28 4.03 -6.57
CA LEU A 40 17.73 4.28 -6.54
C LEU A 40 18.23 4.91 -7.84
N ILE A 41 17.73 4.46 -9.00
CA ILE A 41 18.15 5.00 -10.29
C ILE A 41 17.85 6.49 -10.37
N PHE A 42 16.62 6.93 -10.08
CA PHE A 42 16.34 8.36 -10.11
C PHE A 42 17.00 9.13 -8.95
N ARG A 43 17.26 8.51 -7.79
CA ARG A 43 18.01 9.16 -6.71
C ARG A 43 19.49 9.33 -7.04
N MET A 44 20.08 8.46 -7.86
CA MET A 44 21.43 8.64 -8.43
C MET A 44 21.48 9.83 -9.39
N GLN A 45 20.47 9.98 -10.26
CA GLN A 45 20.33 11.18 -11.09
C GLN A 45 20.27 12.44 -10.21
N LEU A 46 19.40 12.42 -9.19
CA LEU A 46 19.26 13.53 -8.24
C LEU A 46 20.45 13.68 -7.29
N MET A 47 21.49 12.86 -7.40
CA MET A 47 22.78 13.01 -6.72
C MET A 47 23.87 13.51 -7.68
N HIS A 48 23.49 13.95 -8.88
CA HIS A 48 24.35 14.46 -9.94
C HIS A 48 25.32 13.42 -10.54
N ILE A 49 24.91 12.13 -10.61
CA ILE A 49 25.69 11.04 -11.24
C ILE A 49 25.42 10.94 -12.77
N ASN A 50 24.52 11.76 -13.33
CA ASN A 50 24.03 11.74 -14.72
C ASN A 50 23.83 10.33 -15.29
N ILE A 51 22.99 9.51 -14.65
CA ILE A 51 22.77 8.11 -15.05
C ILE A 51 21.93 7.98 -16.33
N PHE A 52 21.13 9.00 -16.65
CA PHE A 52 20.24 8.99 -17.81
C PHE A 52 20.84 9.61 -19.06
N GLY A 53 22.06 10.16 -19.00
CA GLY A 53 22.71 10.82 -20.14
C GLY A 53 21.82 11.89 -20.77
N ASP A 54 21.23 12.75 -19.92
CA ASP A 54 20.30 13.82 -20.29
C ASP A 54 18.95 13.36 -20.92
N ASN A 55 18.66 12.05 -20.91
CA ASN A 55 17.35 11.53 -21.29
C ASN A 55 16.32 11.75 -20.16
N TYR A 56 15.73 12.94 -20.13
CA TYR A 56 14.74 13.32 -19.13
C TYR A 56 13.39 12.62 -19.28
N GLN A 57 13.05 12.13 -20.48
CA GLN A 57 11.86 11.32 -20.66
C GLN A 57 12.01 9.96 -19.95
N LEU A 58 13.18 9.33 -20.06
CA LEU A 58 13.46 8.08 -19.35
C LEU A 58 13.43 8.27 -17.83
N TYR A 59 13.88 9.41 -17.31
CA TYR A 59 13.68 9.78 -15.90
C TYR A 59 12.19 9.77 -15.51
N ASN A 60 11.32 10.38 -16.33
CA ASN A 60 9.88 10.40 -16.08
C ASN A 60 9.25 9.00 -16.16
N VAL A 61 9.70 8.15 -17.08
CA VAL A 61 9.26 6.74 -17.18
C VAL A 61 9.64 5.97 -15.92
N VAL A 62 10.88 6.12 -15.43
CA VAL A 62 11.36 5.46 -14.21
C VAL A 62 10.59 5.96 -12.97
N VAL A 63 10.33 7.26 -12.86
CA VAL A 63 9.51 7.84 -11.77
C VAL A 63 8.07 7.32 -11.84
N THR A 64 7.49 7.24 -13.05
CA THR A 64 6.13 6.73 -13.26
C THR A 64 6.03 5.25 -12.91
N GLY A 65 6.97 4.45 -13.40
CA GLY A 65 7.08 3.02 -13.11
C GLY A 65 7.26 2.74 -11.63
N HIS A 66 8.16 3.46 -10.94
CA HIS A 66 8.33 3.35 -9.49
C HIS A 66 7.00 3.52 -8.75
N ALA A 67 6.29 4.62 -9.01
CA ALA A 67 5.05 4.92 -8.31
C ALA A 67 3.95 3.88 -8.58
N LEU A 68 3.74 3.50 -9.84
CA LEU A 68 2.73 2.49 -10.21
C LEU A 68 3.06 1.12 -9.61
N ILE A 69 4.33 0.69 -9.67
CA ILE A 69 4.79 -0.58 -9.11
C ILE A 69 4.60 -0.62 -7.60
N MET A 70 5.04 0.42 -6.88
CA MET A 70 5.00 0.43 -5.42
C MET A 70 3.56 0.41 -4.88
N VAL A 71 2.64 1.15 -5.49
CA VAL A 71 1.25 1.21 -5.02
C VAL A 71 0.48 -0.05 -5.41
N PHE A 72 0.41 -0.36 -6.71
CA PHE A 72 -0.50 -1.37 -7.24
C PHE A 72 0.07 -2.80 -7.22
N PHE A 73 1.39 -2.95 -7.22
CA PHE A 73 2.03 -4.25 -7.38
C PHE A 73 2.86 -4.70 -6.17
N MET A 74 3.18 -3.79 -5.25
CA MET A 74 3.89 -4.11 -4.00
C MET A 74 2.97 -3.99 -2.79
N ILE A 75 2.52 -2.78 -2.43
CA ILE A 75 1.89 -2.55 -1.12
C ILE A 75 0.50 -3.18 -1.06
N MET A 76 -0.38 -2.87 -2.02
CA MET A 76 -1.74 -3.42 -2.03
C MET A 76 -1.71 -4.97 -2.11
N PRO A 77 -0.93 -5.60 -3.00
CA PRO A 77 -0.84 -7.04 -3.05
C PRO A 77 -0.21 -7.67 -1.80
N ALA A 78 0.74 -7.02 -1.13
CA ALA A 78 1.32 -7.56 0.10
C ALA A 78 0.29 -7.58 1.24
N LEU A 79 -0.37 -6.45 1.47
CA LEU A 79 -1.23 -6.23 2.62
C LEU A 79 -2.59 -6.92 2.47
N MET A 80 -3.32 -6.60 1.40
CA MET A 80 -4.64 -7.16 1.16
C MET A 80 -4.56 -8.52 0.46
N GLY A 81 -3.76 -8.61 -0.61
CA GLY A 81 -3.61 -9.85 -1.38
C GLY A 81 -2.91 -10.95 -0.57
N GLY A 82 -1.82 -10.63 0.11
CA GLY A 82 -0.97 -11.58 0.82
C GLY A 82 -1.51 -11.89 2.21
N PHE A 83 -1.39 -10.92 3.12
CA PHE A 83 -1.82 -11.10 4.51
C PHE A 83 -3.34 -11.22 4.65
N GLY A 84 -4.12 -10.51 3.84
CA GLY A 84 -5.58 -10.67 3.81
C GLY A 84 -5.99 -12.10 3.47
N ASN A 85 -5.50 -12.67 2.36
CA ASN A 85 -5.82 -14.05 1.99
C ASN A 85 -5.33 -15.07 3.01
N TRP A 86 -4.15 -14.87 3.59
CA TRP A 86 -3.64 -15.78 4.62
C TRP A 86 -4.48 -15.77 5.89
N PHE A 87 -4.76 -14.58 6.43
CA PHE A 87 -5.20 -14.44 7.81
C PHE A 87 -6.69 -14.17 7.96
N VAL A 88 -7.40 -13.63 6.97
CA VAL A 88 -8.86 -13.40 7.10
C VAL A 88 -9.60 -14.71 7.34
N PRO A 89 -9.46 -15.77 6.51
CA PRO A 89 -10.12 -17.05 6.78
C PRO A 89 -9.70 -17.65 8.12
N LEU A 90 -8.41 -17.54 8.48
CA LEU A 90 -7.93 -18.09 9.74
C LEU A 90 -8.53 -17.40 10.96
N MET A 91 -8.59 -16.07 10.93
CA MET A 91 -9.10 -15.24 12.02
C MET A 91 -10.62 -15.34 12.22
N ILE A 92 -11.38 -15.70 11.17
CA ILE A 92 -12.83 -15.90 11.28
C ILE A 92 -13.22 -17.37 11.47
N GLY A 93 -12.25 -18.29 11.50
CA GLY A 93 -12.49 -19.73 11.64
C GLY A 93 -13.05 -20.42 10.39
N ALA A 94 -12.82 -19.85 9.21
CA ALA A 94 -13.27 -20.40 7.93
C ALA A 94 -12.24 -21.39 7.35
N PRO A 95 -12.70 -22.45 6.66
CA PRO A 95 -11.79 -23.42 6.04
C PRO A 95 -11.07 -22.90 4.79
N ASP A 96 -11.69 -21.97 4.07
CA ASP A 96 -11.14 -21.30 2.89
C ASP A 96 -11.93 -19.99 2.63
N MET A 97 -11.64 -19.30 1.53
CA MET A 97 -12.42 -18.18 1.00
C MET A 97 -13.71 -18.67 0.30
N ALA A 98 -14.73 -17.82 0.19
CA ALA A 98 -16.02 -18.14 -0.41
C ALA A 98 -15.94 -18.50 -1.90
N PHE A 99 -15.06 -17.83 -2.65
CA PHE A 99 -14.84 -18.07 -4.07
C PHE A 99 -13.37 -18.42 -4.37
N PRO A 100 -12.93 -19.65 -4.09
CA PRO A 100 -11.52 -20.04 -4.21
C PRO A 100 -10.92 -19.88 -5.62
N ARG A 101 -11.71 -20.13 -6.68
CA ARG A 101 -11.27 -19.97 -8.08
C ARG A 101 -11.15 -18.50 -8.50
N MET A 102 -12.05 -17.65 -8.02
CA MET A 102 -11.95 -16.20 -8.23
C MET A 102 -10.71 -15.64 -7.56
N ASN A 103 -10.31 -16.21 -6.40
CA ASN A 103 -9.07 -15.85 -5.72
C ASN A 103 -7.82 -16.19 -6.54
N ASN A 104 -7.81 -17.34 -7.21
CA ASN A 104 -6.72 -17.68 -8.13
C ASN A 104 -6.71 -16.73 -9.34
N LEU A 105 -7.89 -16.45 -9.91
CA LEU A 105 -8.01 -15.53 -11.04
C LEU A 105 -7.49 -14.12 -10.69
N SER A 106 -7.84 -13.58 -9.52
CA SER A 106 -7.36 -12.26 -9.11
C SER A 106 -5.82 -12.21 -9.07
N PHE A 107 -5.16 -13.24 -8.54
CA PHE A 107 -3.70 -13.28 -8.52
C PHE A 107 -3.09 -13.28 -9.92
N TRP A 108 -3.57 -14.12 -10.84
CA TRP A 108 -2.99 -14.23 -12.18
C TRP A 108 -3.30 -13.02 -13.08
N LEU A 109 -4.42 -12.33 -12.85
CA LEU A 109 -4.69 -11.04 -13.48
C LEU A 109 -3.66 -9.99 -13.02
N LEU A 110 -3.30 -9.95 -11.74
CA LEU A 110 -2.26 -9.03 -11.25
C LEU A 110 -0.89 -9.29 -11.92
N VAL A 111 -0.50 -10.55 -12.08
CA VAL A 111 0.75 -10.91 -12.79
C VAL A 111 0.71 -10.45 -14.25
N SER A 112 -0.42 -10.68 -14.93
CA SER A 112 -0.61 -10.24 -16.33
C SER A 112 -0.58 -8.72 -16.47
N SER A 113 -1.19 -8.01 -15.52
CA SER A 113 -1.16 -6.55 -15.41
C SER A 113 0.27 -6.02 -15.22
N PHE A 114 1.07 -6.67 -14.38
CA PHE A 114 2.46 -6.27 -14.18
C PHE A 114 3.28 -6.40 -15.47
N ILE A 115 3.08 -7.49 -16.22
CA ILE A 115 3.73 -7.69 -17.51
C ILE A 115 3.35 -6.58 -18.49
N LEU A 116 2.07 -6.18 -18.56
CA LEU A 116 1.62 -5.04 -19.38
C LEU A 116 2.34 -3.74 -19.00
N LEU A 117 2.47 -3.47 -17.70
CA LEU A 117 3.18 -2.28 -17.22
C LEU A 117 4.68 -2.33 -17.58
N ILE A 118 5.33 -3.48 -17.45
CA ILE A 118 6.74 -3.63 -17.85
C ILE A 118 6.90 -3.45 -19.35
N MET A 119 6.00 -4.00 -20.17
CA MET A 119 6.02 -3.79 -21.62
C MET A 119 5.85 -2.32 -22.00
N SER A 120 5.04 -1.54 -21.26
CA SER A 120 4.88 -0.09 -21.47
C SER A 120 6.22 0.64 -21.46
N VAL A 121 7.19 0.21 -20.64
CA VAL A 121 8.53 0.83 -20.56
C VAL A 121 9.35 0.64 -21.84
N PHE A 122 9.16 -0.48 -22.54
CA PHE A 122 9.97 -0.86 -23.71
C PHE A 122 9.33 -0.46 -25.05
N VAL A 123 8.11 0.09 -25.04
CA VAL A 123 7.41 0.54 -26.24
C VAL A 123 7.59 2.05 -26.42
N GLY A 124 8.04 2.46 -27.60
CA GLY A 124 8.33 3.87 -27.87
C GLY A 124 9.32 4.45 -26.86
N GLU A 125 8.99 5.60 -26.29
CA GLU A 125 9.78 6.25 -25.24
C GLU A 125 9.26 5.96 -23.82
N GLY A 126 8.33 5.00 -23.66
CA GLY A 126 7.70 4.68 -22.38
C GLY A 126 6.64 5.68 -21.91
N ALA A 127 5.86 5.28 -20.89
CA ALA A 127 4.85 6.14 -20.28
C ALA A 127 5.47 7.09 -19.23
N GLY A 128 5.94 8.26 -19.68
CA GLY A 128 6.53 9.32 -18.85
C GLY A 128 5.54 10.37 -18.34
N THR A 129 4.28 9.99 -18.11
CA THR A 129 3.18 10.93 -17.80
C THR A 129 3.02 11.22 -16.30
N GLY A 130 3.80 10.52 -15.45
CA GLY A 130 3.54 10.41 -14.02
C GLY A 130 2.43 9.39 -13.73
N TRP A 131 2.42 8.85 -12.50
CA TRP A 131 1.44 7.82 -12.08
C TRP A 131 -0.04 8.27 -12.14
N THR A 132 -0.29 9.56 -12.35
CA THR A 132 -1.62 10.14 -12.48
C THR A 132 -2.13 10.16 -13.93
N LEU A 133 -1.28 9.90 -14.93
CA LEU A 133 -1.64 9.84 -16.35
C LEU A 133 -2.44 11.06 -16.86
N TYR A 134 -2.13 12.27 -16.39
CA TYR A 134 -2.92 13.45 -16.71
C TYR A 134 -2.90 13.81 -18.21
N PRO A 135 -4.07 13.98 -18.85
CA PRO A 135 -4.14 14.74 -20.09
C PRO A 135 -3.85 16.24 -19.81
N PRO A 136 -3.33 17.00 -20.79
CA PRO A 136 -3.05 16.59 -22.17
C PRO A 136 -1.70 15.87 -22.35
N LEU A 137 -0.89 15.70 -21.29
CA LEU A 137 0.42 15.05 -21.40
C LEU A 137 0.30 13.57 -21.79
N SER A 138 -0.75 12.89 -21.36
CA SER A 138 -1.04 11.50 -21.72
C SER A 138 -1.76 11.33 -23.06
N GLN A 139 -2.10 12.40 -23.79
CA GLN A 139 -2.73 12.32 -25.12
C GLN A 139 -1.71 11.98 -26.21
N VAL A 140 -2.19 11.54 -27.38
CA VAL A 140 -1.34 11.13 -28.53
C VAL A 140 -0.41 12.25 -29.01
N ASN A 141 -0.85 13.51 -28.94
CA ASN A 141 -0.04 14.67 -29.33
C ASN A 141 1.24 14.81 -28.49
N SER A 142 1.21 14.35 -27.24
CA SER A 142 2.34 14.44 -26.31
C SER A 142 3.08 13.09 -26.14
N HIS A 143 2.34 11.98 -26.15
CA HIS A 143 2.86 10.61 -26.07
C HIS A 143 2.25 9.76 -27.20
N PRO A 144 2.86 9.76 -28.40
CA PRO A 144 2.25 9.15 -29.59
C PRO A 144 2.33 7.62 -29.64
N SER A 145 3.25 7.02 -28.87
CA SER A 145 3.42 5.57 -28.84
C SER A 145 2.33 4.85 -28.03
N ALA A 146 2.24 3.53 -28.19
CA ALA A 146 1.33 2.68 -27.43
C ALA A 146 1.73 2.48 -25.95
N ALA A 147 2.78 3.15 -25.46
CA ALA A 147 3.25 3.00 -24.09
C ALA A 147 2.17 3.37 -23.05
N VAL A 148 1.49 4.50 -23.26
CA VAL A 148 0.42 4.95 -22.35
C VAL A 148 -0.77 4.00 -22.42
N ASP A 149 -1.08 3.46 -23.60
CA ASP A 149 -2.18 2.50 -23.78
C ASP A 149 -1.90 1.19 -23.01
N LEU A 150 -0.66 0.68 -23.05
CA LEU A 150 -0.24 -0.48 -22.25
C LEU A 150 -0.32 -0.20 -20.74
N ALA A 151 0.05 1.00 -20.29
CA ALA A 151 -0.09 1.39 -18.88
C ALA A 151 -1.57 1.46 -18.47
N ILE A 152 -2.46 1.99 -19.33
CA ILE A 152 -3.90 1.99 -19.11
C ILE A 152 -4.45 0.57 -19.04
N PHE A 153 -4.05 -0.34 -19.94
CA PHE A 153 -4.46 -1.74 -19.87
C PHE A 153 -3.95 -2.44 -18.62
N ALA A 154 -2.71 -2.16 -18.19
CA ALA A 154 -2.19 -2.66 -16.93
C ALA A 154 -3.11 -2.26 -15.76
N LEU A 155 -3.48 -0.99 -15.66
CA LEU A 155 -4.37 -0.49 -14.61
C LEU A 155 -5.78 -1.09 -14.67
N HIS A 156 -6.35 -1.29 -15.86
CA HIS A 156 -7.63 -2.01 -16.00
C HIS A 156 -7.56 -3.43 -15.44
N VAL A 157 -6.54 -4.19 -15.84
CA VAL A 157 -6.39 -5.59 -15.42
C VAL A 157 -6.11 -5.69 -13.91
N ALA A 158 -5.30 -4.78 -13.35
CA ALA A 158 -5.10 -4.67 -11.90
C ALA A 158 -6.41 -4.33 -11.16
N GLY A 159 -7.20 -3.39 -11.71
CA GLY A 159 -8.50 -3.02 -11.15
C GLY A 159 -9.47 -4.20 -11.12
N ILE A 160 -9.57 -4.98 -12.19
CA ILE A 160 -10.41 -6.19 -12.24
C ILE A 160 -9.94 -7.21 -11.21
N SER A 161 -8.62 -7.45 -11.10
CA SER A 161 -8.04 -8.30 -10.06
C SER A 161 -8.53 -7.90 -8.66
N SER A 162 -8.42 -6.62 -8.32
CA SER A 162 -8.79 -6.10 -7.00
C SER A 162 -10.30 -6.12 -6.74
N ILE A 163 -11.15 -5.84 -7.74
CA ILE A 163 -12.62 -5.95 -7.61
C ILE A 163 -13.03 -7.39 -7.32
N VAL A 164 -12.51 -8.36 -8.09
CA VAL A 164 -12.79 -9.79 -7.92
C VAL A 164 -12.35 -10.26 -6.52
N GLY A 165 -11.17 -9.84 -6.07
CA GLY A 165 -10.67 -10.12 -4.72
C GLY A 165 -11.54 -9.48 -3.63
N ALA A 166 -11.95 -8.22 -3.79
CA ALA A 166 -12.78 -7.48 -2.84
C ALA A 166 -14.16 -8.15 -2.64
N ILE A 167 -14.83 -8.55 -3.72
CA ILE A 167 -16.10 -9.29 -3.67
C ILE A 167 -15.91 -10.59 -2.86
N ASN A 168 -14.83 -11.32 -3.12
CA ASN A 168 -14.52 -12.56 -2.41
C ASN A 168 -14.30 -12.33 -0.91
N PHE A 169 -13.55 -11.30 -0.51
CA PHE A 169 -13.37 -10.94 0.91
C PHE A 169 -14.70 -10.57 1.58
N ILE A 170 -15.53 -9.74 0.95
CA ILE A 170 -16.84 -9.34 1.50
C ILE A 170 -17.70 -10.58 1.76
N VAL A 171 -17.89 -11.43 0.76
CA VAL A 171 -18.73 -12.63 0.90
C VAL A 171 -18.17 -13.59 1.94
N THR A 172 -16.85 -13.80 1.96
CA THR A 172 -16.17 -14.64 2.96
C THR A 172 -16.41 -14.11 4.37
N ILE A 173 -16.16 -12.81 4.60
CA ILE A 173 -16.29 -12.19 5.92
C ILE A 173 -17.74 -12.18 6.37
N PHE A 174 -18.72 -11.95 5.50
CA PHE A 174 -20.13 -11.93 5.91
C PHE A 174 -20.72 -13.31 6.17
N ASN A 175 -20.36 -14.32 5.37
CA ASN A 175 -21.08 -15.60 5.34
C ASN A 175 -20.32 -16.77 5.97
N MET A 176 -19.00 -16.66 6.18
CA MET A 176 -18.17 -17.80 6.60
C MET A 176 -17.55 -17.65 7.99
N ARG A 177 -17.99 -16.66 8.78
CA ARG A 177 -17.56 -16.55 10.18
C ARG A 177 -18.05 -17.76 10.98
N THR A 178 -17.21 -18.19 11.91
CA THR A 178 -17.54 -19.28 12.82
C THR A 178 -18.74 -18.95 13.73
N PRO A 179 -19.54 -19.94 14.16
CA PRO A 179 -20.70 -19.70 15.01
C PRO A 179 -20.33 -18.93 16.29
N GLY A 180 -21.15 -17.91 16.60
CA GLY A 180 -20.99 -17.02 17.76
C GLY A 180 -20.10 -15.79 17.52
N MET A 181 -19.37 -15.72 16.40
CA MET A 181 -18.64 -14.52 15.99
C MET A 181 -19.56 -13.53 15.27
N THR A 182 -20.15 -12.61 16.03
CA THR A 182 -20.85 -11.44 15.48
C THR A 182 -19.84 -10.46 14.86
N LEU A 183 -20.31 -9.51 14.05
CA LEU A 183 -19.45 -8.46 13.48
C LEU A 183 -18.75 -7.62 14.57
N HIS A 184 -19.35 -7.43 15.73
CA HIS A 184 -18.71 -6.71 16.85
C HIS A 184 -17.70 -7.56 17.64
N LYS A 185 -17.49 -8.83 17.25
CA LYS A 185 -16.48 -9.72 17.82
C LYS A 185 -15.35 -10.05 16.83
N THR A 186 -15.41 -9.55 15.60
CA THR A 186 -14.38 -9.86 14.58
C THR A 186 -13.08 -9.08 14.85
N PRO A 187 -11.89 -9.67 14.62
CA PRO A 187 -10.64 -8.96 14.86
C PRO A 187 -10.50 -7.69 14.00
N LEU A 188 -9.80 -6.67 14.51
CA LEU A 188 -9.65 -5.37 13.82
C LEU A 188 -8.97 -5.49 12.45
N PHE A 189 -8.09 -6.48 12.27
CA PHE A 189 -7.53 -6.78 10.94
C PHE A 189 -8.62 -7.18 9.93
N VAL A 190 -9.55 -8.06 10.32
CA VAL A 190 -10.66 -8.48 9.46
C VAL A 190 -11.57 -7.29 9.11
N TRP A 191 -11.89 -6.44 10.10
CA TRP A 191 -12.61 -5.19 9.84
C TRP A 191 -11.90 -4.28 8.84
N SER A 192 -10.59 -4.14 8.98
CA SER A 192 -9.81 -3.30 8.06
C SER A 192 -9.84 -3.83 6.63
N ILE A 193 -9.74 -5.14 6.42
CA ILE A 193 -9.87 -5.76 5.10
C ILE A 193 -11.30 -5.61 4.56
N LEU A 194 -12.32 -5.75 5.41
CA LEU A 194 -13.71 -5.58 5.00
C LEU A 194 -13.97 -4.17 4.46
N LEU A 195 -13.53 -3.14 5.16
CA LEU A 195 -13.69 -1.75 4.73
C LEU A 195 -12.87 -1.45 3.48
N THR A 196 -11.64 -1.97 3.40
CA THR A 196 -10.81 -1.90 2.19
C THR A 196 -11.54 -2.47 0.97
N ALA A 197 -12.17 -3.64 1.11
CA ALA A 197 -12.91 -4.29 0.04
C ALA A 197 -14.12 -3.47 -0.42
N PHE A 198 -14.88 -2.86 0.50
CA PHE A 198 -15.98 -1.96 0.12
C PHE A 198 -15.48 -0.72 -0.62
N MET A 199 -14.41 -0.09 -0.14
CA MET A 199 -13.84 1.08 -0.79
C MET A 199 -13.38 0.77 -2.22
N LEU A 200 -12.75 -0.39 -2.45
CA LEU A 200 -12.33 -0.82 -3.78
C LEU A 200 -13.50 -0.99 -4.77
N ILE A 201 -14.60 -1.60 -4.35
CA ILE A 201 -15.79 -1.78 -5.21
C ILE A 201 -16.40 -0.45 -5.63
N ILE A 202 -16.34 0.56 -4.77
CA ILE A 202 -16.89 1.90 -5.05
C ILE A 202 -15.90 2.75 -5.88
N ALA A 203 -14.61 2.72 -5.54
CA ALA A 203 -13.61 3.62 -6.12
C ALA A 203 -13.12 3.19 -7.51
N LEU A 204 -12.82 1.89 -7.70
CA LEU A 204 -12.18 1.40 -8.92
C LEU A 204 -12.99 1.58 -10.21
N PRO A 205 -14.34 1.46 -10.22
CA PRO A 205 -15.12 1.72 -11.42
C PRO A 205 -14.95 3.15 -11.97
N VAL A 206 -14.74 4.14 -11.10
CA VAL A 206 -14.52 5.53 -11.51
C VAL A 206 -13.17 5.70 -12.19
N LEU A 207 -12.11 5.08 -11.66
CA LEU A 207 -10.81 5.03 -12.35
C LEU A 207 -10.96 4.38 -13.71
N ALA A 208 -11.56 3.19 -13.78
CA ALA A 208 -11.73 2.44 -15.03
C ALA A 208 -12.47 3.28 -16.09
N GLY A 209 -13.52 4.01 -15.70
CA GLY A 209 -14.19 4.97 -16.56
C GLY A 209 -13.25 6.07 -17.05
N ALA A 210 -12.50 6.72 -16.15
CA ALA A 210 -11.57 7.80 -16.49
C ALA A 210 -10.50 7.37 -17.49
N ILE A 211 -9.84 6.24 -17.24
CA ILE A 211 -8.77 5.75 -18.11
C ILE A 211 -9.30 5.10 -19.39
N THR A 212 -10.55 4.60 -19.41
CA THR A 212 -11.24 4.20 -20.65
C THR A 212 -11.53 5.43 -21.53
N MET A 213 -12.07 6.51 -20.96
CA MET A 213 -12.28 7.76 -21.70
C MET A 213 -10.96 8.31 -22.27
N LEU A 214 -9.87 8.20 -21.51
CA LEU A 214 -8.54 8.61 -21.99
C LEU A 214 -8.06 7.70 -23.12
N LEU A 215 -8.29 6.39 -23.02
CA LEU A 215 -7.95 5.43 -24.07
C LEU A 215 -8.75 5.71 -25.36
N THR A 216 -10.02 6.10 -25.24
CA THR A 216 -10.84 6.47 -26.41
C THR A 216 -10.44 7.80 -27.02
N ASP A 217 -10.04 8.79 -26.21
CA ASP A 217 -9.50 10.06 -26.73
C ASP A 217 -8.24 9.80 -27.54
N ARG A 218 -7.38 8.89 -27.06
CA ARG A 218 -6.15 8.52 -27.75
C ARG A 218 -6.38 7.74 -29.04
N ASN A 219 -7.30 6.77 -29.04
CA ASN A 219 -7.34 5.74 -30.11
C ASN A 219 -8.59 5.79 -31.00
N PHE A 220 -9.66 6.48 -30.60
CA PHE A 220 -10.95 6.45 -31.27
C PHE A 220 -11.50 7.85 -31.62
N GLY A 221 -10.70 8.90 -31.42
CA GLY A 221 -11.05 10.27 -31.80
C GLY A 221 -12.16 10.90 -30.94
N THR A 222 -12.36 10.41 -29.71
CA THR A 222 -13.20 11.11 -28.73
C THR A 222 -12.48 12.35 -28.18
N ALA A 223 -13.21 13.23 -27.51
CA ALA A 223 -12.65 14.46 -26.94
C ALA A 223 -13.21 14.73 -25.53
N PHE A 224 -13.11 13.76 -24.62
CA PHE A 224 -13.51 13.94 -23.22
C PHE A 224 -12.60 14.92 -22.49
N PHE A 225 -11.30 14.87 -22.75
CA PHE A 225 -10.27 15.65 -22.05
C PHE A 225 -9.46 16.56 -22.95
N ASP A 226 -9.74 16.60 -24.26
CA ASP A 226 -9.09 17.52 -25.20
C ASP A 226 -9.89 18.84 -25.33
N PRO A 227 -9.37 19.98 -24.85
CA PRO A 227 -10.03 21.27 -25.00
C PRO A 227 -10.31 21.68 -26.45
N ALA A 228 -9.50 21.22 -27.42
CA ALA A 228 -9.71 21.54 -28.83
C ALA A 228 -11.01 20.92 -29.38
N GLY A 229 -11.45 19.79 -28.80
CA GLY A 229 -12.73 19.15 -29.09
C GLY A 229 -13.85 19.48 -28.09
N GLY A 230 -13.63 20.41 -27.16
CA GLY A 230 -14.59 20.81 -26.12
C GLY A 230 -14.51 20.01 -24.81
N GLY A 231 -13.52 19.15 -24.64
CA GLY A 231 -13.25 18.39 -23.42
C GLY A 231 -12.55 19.21 -22.32
N ASP A 232 -12.44 18.63 -21.12
CA ASP A 232 -11.83 19.29 -19.96
C ASP A 232 -10.81 18.37 -19.25
N PRO A 233 -9.50 18.69 -19.27
CA PRO A 233 -8.49 17.96 -18.50
C PRO A 233 -8.74 17.97 -16.98
N VAL A 234 -9.42 18.98 -16.43
CA VAL A 234 -9.76 19.05 -15.00
C VAL A 234 -10.84 18.02 -14.63
N LEU A 235 -11.72 17.66 -15.57
CA LEU A 235 -12.64 16.52 -15.40
C LEU A 235 -11.87 15.23 -15.12
N PHE A 236 -10.78 14.97 -15.87
CA PHE A 236 -9.93 13.81 -15.60
C PHE A 236 -9.37 13.85 -14.18
N GLN A 237 -8.92 15.02 -13.70
CA GLN A 237 -8.39 15.15 -12.33
C GLN A 237 -9.46 14.84 -11.28
N HIS A 238 -10.70 15.30 -11.45
CA HIS A 238 -11.79 14.96 -10.53
C HIS A 238 -12.05 13.46 -10.49
N LEU A 239 -12.15 12.81 -11.65
CA LEU A 239 -12.40 11.36 -11.73
C LEU A 239 -11.24 10.54 -11.16
N PHE A 240 -10.02 10.91 -11.52
CA PHE A 240 -8.81 10.27 -11.02
C PHE A 240 -8.71 10.39 -9.50
N TRP A 241 -8.91 11.59 -8.94
CA TRP A 241 -8.77 11.78 -7.49
C TRP A 241 -9.96 11.24 -6.70
N PHE A 242 -11.17 11.22 -7.26
CA PHE A 242 -12.29 10.52 -6.65
C PHE A 242 -11.97 9.05 -6.39
N PHE A 243 -11.20 8.41 -7.28
CA PHE A 243 -10.58 7.12 -7.02
C PHE A 243 -9.37 7.23 -6.09
N GLY A 244 -8.43 8.12 -6.43
CA GLY A 244 -7.07 8.14 -5.90
C GLY A 244 -6.99 8.46 -4.43
N HIS A 245 -7.92 9.25 -3.88
CA HIS A 245 -7.93 9.51 -2.45
C HIS A 245 -8.52 8.35 -1.62
N PRO A 246 -9.66 7.74 -1.98
CA PRO A 246 -10.06 6.46 -1.38
C PRO A 246 -8.98 5.37 -1.48
N GLU A 247 -8.23 5.32 -2.59
CA GLU A 247 -7.15 4.34 -2.79
C GLU A 247 -6.03 4.48 -1.74
N VAL A 248 -5.65 5.70 -1.33
CA VAL A 248 -4.63 5.85 -0.28
C VAL A 248 -5.13 5.31 1.07
N TYR A 249 -6.43 5.30 1.31
CA TYR A 249 -7.02 4.64 2.49
C TYR A 249 -7.09 3.13 2.35
N VAL A 250 -7.45 2.62 1.17
CA VAL A 250 -7.39 1.19 0.85
C VAL A 250 -6.01 0.62 1.18
N VAL A 251 -4.95 1.36 0.86
CA VAL A 251 -3.56 0.98 1.16
C VAL A 251 -3.28 0.93 2.68
N ILE A 252 -3.71 1.94 3.44
CA ILE A 252 -3.33 2.07 4.86
C ILE A 252 -4.23 1.31 5.83
N PHE A 253 -5.47 0.98 5.45
CA PHE A 253 -6.41 0.29 6.35
C PHE A 253 -5.90 -1.07 6.82
N PRO A 254 -5.45 -1.98 5.94
CA PRO A 254 -4.88 -3.25 6.37
C PRO A 254 -3.69 -3.08 7.32
N ALA A 255 -2.87 -2.03 7.09
CA ALA A 255 -1.77 -1.68 7.97
C ALA A 255 -2.28 -1.32 9.38
N PHE A 256 -3.34 -0.52 9.51
CA PHE A 256 -3.96 -0.26 10.82
C PHE A 256 -4.45 -1.54 11.50
N GLY A 257 -5.03 -2.46 10.74
CA GLY A 257 -5.47 -3.76 11.24
C GLY A 257 -4.31 -4.60 11.79
N ILE A 258 -3.20 -4.68 11.05
CA ILE A 258 -1.98 -5.38 11.45
C ILE A 258 -1.40 -4.76 12.73
N ILE A 259 -1.27 -3.43 12.76
CA ILE A 259 -0.68 -2.71 13.89
C ILE A 259 -1.52 -2.91 15.15
N SER A 260 -2.85 -2.92 15.04
CA SER A 260 -3.73 -3.27 16.16
C SER A 260 -3.44 -4.66 16.73
N GLN A 261 -3.22 -5.68 15.87
CA GLN A 261 -2.89 -7.03 16.35
C GLN A 261 -1.54 -7.04 17.06
N VAL A 262 -0.50 -6.50 16.41
CA VAL A 262 0.87 -6.50 16.93
C VAL A 262 0.94 -5.76 18.27
N ILE A 263 0.36 -4.56 18.36
CA ILE A 263 0.36 -3.77 19.59
C ILE A 263 -0.40 -4.49 20.72
N SER A 264 -1.56 -5.10 20.41
CA SER A 264 -2.33 -5.84 21.42
C SER A 264 -1.52 -7.01 21.99
N THR A 265 -0.95 -7.84 21.12
CA THR A 265 -0.21 -9.04 21.52
C THR A 265 1.04 -8.71 22.31
N PHE A 266 1.88 -7.78 21.84
CA PHE A 266 3.13 -7.45 22.54
C PHE A 266 2.96 -6.49 23.71
N SER A 267 1.75 -5.95 23.95
CA SER A 267 1.42 -5.22 25.18
C SER A 267 0.74 -6.10 26.23
N HIS A 268 0.40 -7.36 25.88
CA HIS A 268 -0.39 -8.29 26.70
C HIS A 268 -1.71 -7.68 27.21
N LYS A 269 -2.35 -6.88 26.36
CA LYS A 269 -3.60 -6.17 26.66
C LYS A 269 -4.52 -6.15 25.45
N PRO A 270 -5.85 -6.24 25.64
CA PRO A 270 -6.80 -6.02 24.55
C PRO A 270 -6.71 -4.58 24.06
N VAL A 271 -7.04 -4.37 22.79
CA VAL A 271 -7.06 -3.04 22.18
C VAL A 271 -8.06 -2.13 22.90
N PHE A 272 -7.56 -1.00 23.40
CA PHE A 272 -8.36 -0.01 24.10
C PHE A 272 -9.40 0.63 23.15
N GLY A 273 -10.67 0.62 23.52
CA GLY A 273 -11.71 1.26 22.71
C GLY A 273 -11.96 0.56 21.36
N TYR A 274 -11.98 -0.77 21.33
CA TYR A 274 -12.23 -1.59 20.14
C TYR A 274 -13.39 -1.08 19.25
N LEU A 275 -14.57 -0.80 19.83
CA LEU A 275 -15.71 -0.26 19.06
C LEU A 275 -15.42 1.15 18.53
N GLY A 276 -14.75 2.00 19.32
CA GLY A 276 -14.30 3.32 18.88
C GLY A 276 -13.36 3.25 17.68
N MET A 277 -12.46 2.26 17.64
CA MET A 277 -11.61 2.02 16.47
C MET A 277 -12.39 1.58 15.24
N ILE A 278 -13.42 0.74 15.39
CA ILE A 278 -14.28 0.33 14.27
C ILE A 278 -15.00 1.54 13.70
N TYR A 279 -15.67 2.32 14.55
CA TYR A 279 -16.40 3.50 14.10
C TYR A 279 -15.48 4.57 13.51
N ALA A 280 -14.26 4.73 14.04
CA ALA A 280 -13.26 5.58 13.41
C ALA A 280 -12.89 5.09 12.00
N MET A 281 -12.68 3.77 11.79
CA MET A 281 -12.39 3.23 10.46
C MET A 281 -13.57 3.37 9.50
N ILE A 282 -14.81 3.14 9.96
CA ILE A 282 -16.01 3.36 9.14
C ILE A 282 -16.12 4.84 8.75
N GLY A 283 -15.91 5.76 9.71
CA GLY A 283 -15.92 7.20 9.44
C GLY A 283 -14.88 7.62 8.41
N ILE A 284 -13.64 7.11 8.52
CA ILE A 284 -12.59 7.38 7.53
C ILE A 284 -12.95 6.80 6.16
N ALA A 285 -13.47 5.57 6.11
CA ALA A 285 -13.86 4.93 4.84
C ALA A 285 -14.95 5.71 4.11
N THR A 286 -15.96 6.19 4.83
CA THR A 286 -17.05 6.99 4.26
C THR A 286 -16.58 8.39 3.86
N LEU A 287 -15.90 9.10 4.76
CA LEU A 287 -15.42 10.46 4.49
C LEU A 287 -14.31 10.50 3.45
N GLY A 288 -13.59 9.39 3.24
CA GLY A 288 -12.56 9.29 2.22
C GLY A 288 -13.08 9.55 0.80
N PHE A 289 -14.37 9.30 0.55
CA PHE A 289 -15.03 9.64 -0.71
C PHE A 289 -15.48 11.11 -0.80
N LEU A 290 -15.32 11.91 0.26
CA LEU A 290 -15.78 13.31 0.34
C LEU A 290 -14.64 14.33 0.41
N VAL A 291 -13.39 13.89 0.22
CA VAL A 291 -12.21 14.76 0.42
C VAL A 291 -11.26 14.84 -0.78
N TRP A 292 -11.56 14.16 -1.89
CA TRP A 292 -10.62 13.99 -3.01
C TRP A 292 -10.08 15.30 -3.60
N ALA A 293 -10.88 16.36 -3.61
CA ALA A 293 -10.50 17.62 -4.25
C ALA A 293 -9.41 18.39 -3.50
N HIS A 294 -8.94 17.95 -2.32
CA HIS A 294 -7.75 18.55 -1.72
C HIS A 294 -6.47 18.38 -2.56
N HIS A 295 -6.47 17.41 -3.47
CA HIS A 295 -5.40 17.27 -4.46
C HIS A 295 -5.50 18.27 -5.61
N MET A 296 -6.55 19.09 -5.61
CA MET A 296 -6.93 19.98 -6.71
C MET A 296 -7.03 21.45 -6.25
N PHE A 297 -6.53 21.82 -5.08
CA PHE A 297 -6.65 23.19 -4.56
C PHE A 297 -6.00 24.28 -5.42
N THR A 298 -5.15 23.90 -6.38
CA THR A 298 -4.46 24.78 -7.31
C THR A 298 -5.10 24.85 -8.70
N VAL A 299 -6.17 24.08 -8.98
CA VAL A 299 -6.80 24.04 -10.32
C VAL A 299 -7.83 25.14 -10.57
N GLY A 300 -8.00 26.07 -9.62
CA GLY A 300 -8.96 27.18 -9.75
C GLY A 300 -10.36 26.90 -9.20
N LEU A 301 -10.50 25.99 -8.23
CA LEU A 301 -11.76 25.76 -7.50
C LEU A 301 -12.25 27.04 -6.79
N SER A 302 -13.57 27.16 -6.58
CA SER A 302 -14.13 28.29 -5.81
C SER A 302 -13.64 28.25 -4.36
N THR A 303 -13.63 29.42 -3.72
CA THR A 303 -13.22 29.56 -2.32
C THR A 303 -14.05 28.68 -1.38
N GLU A 304 -15.36 28.59 -1.63
CA GLU A 304 -16.30 27.78 -0.86
C GLU A 304 -15.96 26.29 -0.96
N THR A 305 -15.66 25.81 -2.18
CA THR A 305 -15.22 24.43 -2.41
C THR A 305 -13.92 24.14 -1.67
N VAL A 306 -12.93 25.03 -1.76
CA VAL A 306 -11.65 24.87 -1.05
C VAL A 306 -11.85 24.81 0.47
N ILE A 307 -12.70 25.66 1.05
CA ILE A 307 -13.00 25.65 2.48
C ILE A 307 -13.68 24.34 2.91
N PHE A 308 -14.67 23.88 2.14
CA PHE A 308 -15.37 22.62 2.41
C PHE A 308 -14.39 21.44 2.44
N PHE A 309 -13.62 21.27 1.36
CA PHE A 309 -12.68 20.16 1.23
C PHE A 309 -11.52 20.26 2.23
N SER A 310 -11.06 21.47 2.58
CA SER A 310 -10.03 21.67 3.62
C SER A 310 -10.56 21.19 4.99
N THR A 311 -11.75 21.65 5.37
CA THR A 311 -12.38 21.33 6.66
C THR A 311 -12.66 19.84 6.79
N SER A 312 -13.27 19.23 5.76
CA SER A 312 -13.55 17.78 5.75
C SER A 312 -12.26 16.95 5.83
N THR A 313 -11.18 17.39 5.16
CA THR A 313 -9.88 16.70 5.23
C THR A 313 -9.26 16.78 6.62
N ILE A 314 -9.33 17.95 7.28
CA ILE A 314 -8.85 18.12 8.67
C ILE A 314 -9.64 17.20 9.62
N PHE A 315 -10.95 17.06 9.43
CA PHE A 315 -11.79 16.21 10.27
C PHE A 315 -11.39 14.72 10.21
N ILE A 316 -10.92 14.22 9.05
CA ILE A 316 -10.36 12.86 8.97
C ILE A 316 -9.13 12.69 9.88
N GLY A 317 -8.34 13.75 10.08
CA GLY A 317 -7.24 13.77 11.03
C GLY A 317 -7.68 13.44 12.46
N VAL A 318 -8.88 13.89 12.88
CA VAL A 318 -9.45 13.57 14.20
C VAL A 318 -9.75 12.08 14.33
N LEU A 319 -10.40 11.48 13.33
CA LEU A 319 -10.71 10.04 13.34
C LEU A 319 -9.45 9.17 13.35
N THR A 320 -8.43 9.60 12.60
CA THR A 320 -7.12 8.95 12.62
C THR A 320 -6.45 9.10 13.99
N GLY A 321 -6.56 10.27 14.61
CA GLY A 321 -6.07 10.54 15.97
C GLY A 321 -6.69 9.59 17.01
N ILE A 322 -8.00 9.32 16.94
CA ILE A 322 -8.67 8.36 17.85
C ILE A 322 -7.96 6.99 17.81
N LYS A 323 -7.57 6.51 16.63
CA LYS A 323 -6.85 5.22 16.48
C LYS A 323 -5.45 5.29 17.07
N VAL A 324 -4.71 6.38 16.82
CA VAL A 324 -3.38 6.59 17.40
C VAL A 324 -3.42 6.61 18.93
N PHE A 325 -4.35 7.37 19.51
CA PHE A 325 -4.51 7.41 20.96
C PHE A 325 -4.99 6.07 21.54
N SER A 326 -5.83 5.33 20.81
CA SER A 326 -6.23 3.97 21.19
C SER A 326 -5.03 3.01 21.25
N TRP A 327 -4.12 3.05 20.26
CA TRP A 327 -2.90 2.25 20.31
C TRP A 327 -1.99 2.64 21.48
N ILE A 328 -1.81 3.94 21.75
CA ILE A 328 -1.03 4.42 22.90
C ILE A 328 -1.66 3.97 24.22
N ALA A 329 -2.99 4.10 24.36
CA ALA A 329 -3.72 3.66 25.55
C ALA A 329 -3.69 2.12 25.74
N THR A 330 -3.62 1.36 24.64
CA THR A 330 -3.43 -0.10 24.69
C THR A 330 -2.08 -0.42 25.31
N MET A 331 -1.00 0.22 24.85
CA MET A 331 0.36 0.04 25.38
C MET A 331 0.51 0.55 26.82
N TRP A 332 -0.18 1.62 27.19
CA TRP A 332 -0.09 2.22 28.52
C TRP A 332 -0.43 1.22 29.64
N GLY A 333 0.50 1.01 30.58
CA GLY A 333 0.31 0.05 31.68
C GLY A 333 0.27 -1.41 31.23
N GLY A 334 0.65 -1.73 29.98
CA GLY A 334 0.90 -3.09 29.51
C GLY A 334 2.34 -3.55 29.77
N ALA A 335 2.59 -4.84 29.62
CA ALA A 335 3.92 -5.43 29.73
C ALA A 335 4.59 -5.47 28.33
N ILE A 336 5.12 -4.33 27.89
CA ILE A 336 5.57 -4.18 26.49
C ILE A 336 6.81 -5.04 26.20
N GLU A 337 6.69 -5.96 25.26
CA GLU A 337 7.79 -6.75 24.74
C GLU A 337 8.36 -6.16 23.44
N PHE A 338 9.61 -5.68 23.48
CA PHE A 338 10.32 -5.12 22.33
C PHE A 338 10.91 -6.19 21.40
N LYS A 339 10.05 -7.08 20.89
CA LYS A 339 10.35 -7.99 19.78
C LYS A 339 10.32 -7.24 18.45
N THR A 340 10.91 -7.85 17.42
CA THR A 340 10.99 -7.24 16.08
C THR A 340 9.65 -6.71 15.53
N PRO A 341 8.51 -7.43 15.62
CA PRO A 341 7.23 -6.91 15.11
C PRO A 341 6.80 -5.65 15.85
N MET A 342 6.97 -5.63 17.18
CA MET A 342 6.65 -4.47 18.01
C MET A 342 7.52 -3.26 17.67
N LEU A 343 8.81 -3.45 17.37
CA LEU A 343 9.67 -2.35 16.90
C LEU A 343 9.16 -1.76 15.59
N PHE A 344 8.79 -2.58 14.60
CA PHE A 344 8.19 -2.08 13.38
C PHE A 344 6.83 -1.41 13.62
N ALA A 345 6.04 -1.87 14.59
CA ALA A 345 4.81 -1.19 14.96
C ALA A 345 5.04 0.19 15.61
N LEU A 346 6.06 0.32 16.45
CA LEU A 346 6.48 1.62 17.01
C LEU A 346 7.06 2.54 15.92
N GLY A 347 7.86 1.99 15.01
CA GLY A 347 8.37 2.71 13.85
C GLY A 347 7.25 3.21 12.94
N PHE A 348 6.22 2.39 12.71
CA PHE A 348 4.97 2.78 12.04
C PHE A 348 4.34 3.98 12.74
N LEU A 349 4.11 3.92 14.06
CA LEU A 349 3.50 5.04 14.79
C LEU A 349 4.31 6.33 14.62
N PHE A 350 5.64 6.24 14.69
CA PHE A 350 6.51 7.40 14.51
C PHE A 350 6.38 8.05 13.12
N VAL A 351 6.58 7.27 12.06
CA VAL A 351 6.53 7.82 10.68
C VAL A 351 5.10 8.23 10.30
N PHE A 352 4.10 7.48 10.73
CA PHE A 352 2.72 7.75 10.41
C PHE A 352 2.21 9.03 11.10
N VAL A 353 2.52 9.23 12.39
CA VAL A 353 2.15 10.46 13.11
C VAL A 353 2.93 11.66 12.56
N GLY A 354 4.23 11.53 12.32
CA GLY A 354 5.05 12.58 11.73
C GLY A 354 4.51 13.04 10.38
N GLY A 355 4.21 12.09 9.48
CA GLY A 355 3.58 12.40 8.20
C GLY A 355 2.15 12.91 8.34
N GLY A 356 1.37 12.42 9.31
CA GLY A 356 0.00 12.86 9.55
C GLY A 356 -0.06 14.35 9.90
N ILE A 357 0.89 14.83 10.72
CA ILE A 357 1.01 16.25 11.06
C ILE A 357 1.30 17.08 9.80
N THR A 358 2.21 16.63 8.93
CA THR A 358 2.50 17.35 7.67
C THR A 358 1.32 17.32 6.69
N GLY A 359 0.48 16.28 6.76
CA GLY A 359 -0.77 16.19 6.00
C GLY A 359 -1.84 17.17 6.47
N ILE A 360 -1.93 17.41 7.78
CA ILE A 360 -2.78 18.46 8.33
C ILE A 360 -2.31 19.83 7.85
N VAL A 361 -1.00 20.06 7.69
CA VAL A 361 -0.51 21.31 7.08
C VAL A 361 -0.99 21.43 5.62
N LEU A 362 -0.86 20.37 4.83
CA LEU A 362 -1.26 20.35 3.41
C LEU A 362 -2.78 20.42 3.19
N SER A 363 -3.59 20.01 4.17
CA SER A 363 -5.05 20.11 4.06
C SER A 363 -5.58 21.55 4.13
N HIS A 364 -4.74 22.52 4.49
CA HIS A 364 -5.11 23.94 4.46
C HIS A 364 -4.97 24.47 3.03
N GLY A 365 -6.10 24.81 2.38
CA GLY A 365 -6.09 25.32 1.01
C GLY A 365 -5.17 26.52 0.75
N SER A 366 -4.99 27.43 1.73
CA SER A 366 -4.09 28.58 1.59
C SER A 366 -2.61 28.17 1.60
N ILE A 367 -2.22 27.27 2.51
CA ILE A 367 -0.85 26.76 2.60
C ILE A 367 -0.54 25.85 1.42
N ASN A 368 -1.51 25.03 1.01
CA ASN A 368 -1.30 24.12 -0.11
C ASN A 368 -0.92 24.88 -1.39
N LYS A 369 -1.44 26.09 -1.63
CA LYS A 369 -1.06 26.88 -2.82
C LYS A 369 0.45 27.08 -3.00
N VAL A 370 1.21 27.19 -1.91
CA VAL A 370 2.67 27.37 -1.98
C VAL A 370 3.45 26.06 -1.84
N MET A 371 2.84 25.03 -1.27
CA MET A 371 3.48 23.71 -1.08
C MET A 371 3.11 22.69 -2.16
N HIS A 372 2.07 22.94 -2.94
CA HIS A 372 1.56 22.03 -3.97
C HIS A 372 2.65 21.72 -4.98
N ASP A 373 2.74 20.45 -5.35
CA ASP A 373 3.76 19.93 -6.28
C ASP A 373 5.22 20.22 -5.91
N THR A 374 5.50 20.55 -4.66
CA THR A 374 6.86 20.57 -4.12
C THR A 374 7.25 19.21 -3.53
N TYR A 375 8.53 19.06 -3.18
CA TYR A 375 9.01 17.91 -2.42
C TYR A 375 8.37 17.76 -1.02
N TYR A 376 7.65 18.77 -0.51
CA TYR A 376 6.94 18.66 0.76
C TYR A 376 5.79 17.64 0.67
N VAL A 377 5.05 17.67 -0.45
CA VAL A 377 3.97 16.70 -0.73
C VAL A 377 4.55 15.30 -0.91
N VAL A 378 5.69 15.19 -1.61
CA VAL A 378 6.40 13.92 -1.80
C VAL A 378 6.80 13.34 -0.44
N ALA A 379 7.40 14.14 0.43
CA ALA A 379 7.85 13.72 1.75
C ALA A 379 6.69 13.31 2.66
N HIS A 380 5.64 14.13 2.73
CA HIS A 380 4.41 13.83 3.45
C HIS A 380 3.84 12.46 3.05
N PHE A 381 3.62 12.27 1.75
CA PHE A 381 3.02 11.07 1.21
C PHE A 381 3.87 9.81 1.46
N HIS A 382 5.20 9.95 1.35
CA HIS A 382 6.09 8.84 1.68
C HIS A 382 6.04 8.49 3.18
N TYR A 383 5.97 9.46 4.09
CA TYR A 383 5.82 9.15 5.53
C TYR A 383 4.51 8.42 5.85
N VAL A 384 3.36 8.90 5.35
CA VAL A 384 2.05 8.34 5.75
C VAL A 384 1.67 7.07 4.99
N MET A 385 1.84 7.06 3.66
CA MET A 385 1.35 5.97 2.84
C MET A 385 2.44 4.93 2.61
N SER A 386 3.58 5.35 2.03
CA SER A 386 4.65 4.40 1.67
C SER A 386 5.28 3.76 2.89
N LEU A 387 5.85 4.55 3.80
CA LEU A 387 6.53 4.07 4.99
C LEU A 387 5.56 3.49 6.01
N GLY A 388 4.40 4.13 6.22
CA GLY A 388 3.35 3.56 7.07
C GLY A 388 2.98 2.13 6.66
N ALA A 389 2.61 1.94 5.39
CA ALA A 389 2.26 0.61 4.88
C ALA A 389 3.45 -0.36 4.86
N LEU A 390 4.67 0.10 4.52
CA LEU A 390 5.87 -0.73 4.50
C LEU A 390 6.25 -1.24 5.90
N PHE A 391 6.23 -0.37 6.91
CA PHE A 391 6.54 -0.76 8.29
C PHE A 391 5.50 -1.76 8.81
N ALA A 392 4.23 -1.55 8.50
CA ALA A 392 3.19 -2.51 8.84
C ALA A 392 3.36 -3.84 8.09
N ALA A 393 3.76 -3.83 6.81
CA ALA A 393 4.06 -5.05 6.05
C ALA A 393 5.22 -5.84 6.67
N TYR A 394 6.28 -5.17 7.11
CA TYR A 394 7.36 -5.81 7.86
C TYR A 394 6.92 -6.30 9.24
N ALA A 395 6.12 -5.52 9.97
CA ALA A 395 5.53 -5.96 11.24
C ALA A 395 4.71 -7.25 11.02
N ALA A 396 3.85 -7.29 10.01
CA ALA A 396 3.07 -8.47 9.64
C ALA A 396 3.95 -9.66 9.26
N PHE A 397 5.00 -9.44 8.45
CA PHE A 397 5.95 -10.50 8.11
C PHE A 397 6.56 -11.10 9.38
N TYR A 398 7.19 -10.29 10.23
CA TYR A 398 7.83 -10.78 11.45
C TYR A 398 6.84 -11.35 12.46
N TYR A 399 5.61 -10.86 12.48
CA TYR A 399 4.55 -11.39 13.34
C TYR A 399 4.09 -12.77 12.87
N TRP A 400 3.85 -12.95 11.57
CA TRP A 400 3.18 -14.14 11.06
C TRP A 400 4.06 -15.16 10.33
N ILE A 401 5.32 -14.86 10.04
CA ILE A 401 6.17 -15.76 9.24
C ILE A 401 6.35 -17.15 9.87
N GLY A 402 6.30 -17.25 11.19
CA GLY A 402 6.29 -18.53 11.91
C GLY A 402 5.09 -19.40 11.55
N LYS A 403 3.91 -18.79 11.37
CA LYS A 403 2.68 -19.47 10.96
C LYS A 403 2.73 -19.90 9.49
N ILE A 404 3.27 -19.03 8.63
CA ILE A 404 3.36 -19.25 7.18
C ILE A 404 4.38 -20.36 6.87
N SER A 405 5.60 -20.23 7.40
CA SER A 405 6.74 -21.09 7.03
C SER A 405 7.00 -22.25 8.00
N GLY A 406 6.45 -22.20 9.22
CA GLY A 406 6.80 -23.13 10.29
C GLY A 406 8.19 -22.90 10.89
N LYS A 407 8.89 -21.83 10.48
CA LYS A 407 10.22 -21.47 10.98
C LYS A 407 10.23 -20.05 11.55
N GLN A 408 11.11 -19.80 12.51
CA GLN A 408 11.31 -18.49 13.13
C GLN A 408 12.66 -17.87 12.75
N TYR A 409 12.66 -16.54 12.66
CA TYR A 409 13.81 -15.72 12.29
C TYR A 409 14.69 -15.45 13.51
N SER A 410 15.88 -14.89 13.26
CA SER A 410 16.74 -14.39 14.32
C SER A 410 16.28 -12.99 14.74
N GLU A 411 15.93 -12.81 16.01
CA GLU A 411 15.58 -11.49 16.57
C GLU A 411 16.71 -10.47 16.38
N VAL A 412 17.98 -10.89 16.46
CA VAL A 412 19.11 -9.98 16.25
C VAL A 412 19.10 -9.43 14.82
N LEU A 413 18.91 -10.30 13.82
CA LEU A 413 18.83 -9.86 12.43
C LEU A 413 17.59 -9.00 12.18
N GLY A 414 16.44 -9.37 12.77
CA GLY A 414 15.20 -8.58 12.69
C GLY A 414 15.37 -7.16 13.24
N LYS A 415 16.05 -7.01 14.38
CA LYS A 415 16.36 -5.70 14.99
C LYS A 415 17.33 -4.87 14.16
N ILE A 416 18.35 -5.49 13.57
CA ILE A 416 19.26 -4.81 12.64
C ILE A 416 18.48 -4.29 11.43
N HIS A 417 17.63 -5.13 10.83
CA HIS A 417 16.78 -4.74 9.71
C HIS A 417 15.85 -3.57 10.08
N PHE A 418 15.24 -3.61 11.27
CA PHE A 418 14.46 -2.49 11.77
C PHE A 418 15.25 -1.18 11.79
N TRP A 419 16.44 -1.16 12.41
CA TRP A 419 17.23 0.07 12.54
C TRP A 419 17.75 0.59 11.20
N LEU A 420 18.18 -0.31 10.31
CA LEU A 420 18.58 0.07 8.95
C LEU A 420 17.41 0.70 8.18
N THR A 421 16.21 0.11 8.25
CA THR A 421 15.01 0.63 7.59
C THR A 421 14.57 1.95 8.23
N PHE A 422 14.57 2.05 9.55
CA PHE A 422 14.15 3.25 10.27
C PHE A 422 15.07 4.44 10.00
N ILE A 423 16.38 4.25 10.11
CA ILE A 423 17.36 5.31 9.86
C ILE A 423 17.38 5.67 8.38
N GLY A 424 17.47 4.68 7.48
CA GLY A 424 17.54 4.92 6.04
C GLY A 424 16.35 5.73 5.53
N THR A 425 15.13 5.34 5.91
CA THR A 425 13.91 5.99 5.40
C THR A 425 13.76 7.41 5.94
N ASN A 426 14.07 7.66 7.23
CA ASN A 426 14.07 9.02 7.77
C ASN A 426 15.15 9.90 7.14
N VAL A 427 16.37 9.39 6.94
CA VAL A 427 17.44 10.13 6.25
C VAL A 427 17.05 10.41 4.78
N THR A 428 16.23 9.55 4.17
CA THR A 428 15.72 9.77 2.81
C THR A 428 14.70 10.90 2.76
N PHE A 429 13.64 10.81 3.58
CA PHE A 429 12.43 11.61 3.37
C PHE A 429 12.33 12.83 4.30
N LEU A 430 13.01 12.85 5.45
CA LEU A 430 13.01 14.04 6.31
C LEU A 430 13.61 15.27 5.58
N PRO A 431 14.77 15.16 4.88
CA PRO A 431 15.32 16.29 4.13
C PRO A 431 14.41 16.82 3.02
N GLN A 432 13.53 15.97 2.49
CA GLN A 432 12.61 16.35 1.42
C GLN A 432 11.55 17.35 1.88
N HIS A 433 11.18 17.37 3.17
CA HIS A 433 10.35 18.44 3.72
C HIS A 433 11.08 19.79 3.63
N PHE A 434 12.37 19.85 3.94
CA PHE A 434 13.15 21.09 3.81
C PHE A 434 13.32 21.52 2.36
N LEU A 435 13.56 20.58 1.44
CA LEU A 435 13.58 20.85 0.01
C LEU A 435 12.26 21.45 -0.47
N GLY A 436 11.13 20.87 -0.05
CA GLY A 436 9.81 21.36 -0.40
C GLY A 436 9.50 22.74 0.17
N LEU A 437 9.85 22.99 1.44
CA LEU A 437 9.71 24.31 2.06
C LEU A 437 10.57 25.38 1.39
N ALA A 438 11.73 24.99 0.87
CA ALA A 438 12.60 25.86 0.08
C ALA A 438 12.14 26.02 -1.39
N GLY A 439 11.01 25.42 -1.77
CA GLY A 439 10.39 25.59 -3.09
C GLY A 439 10.87 24.61 -4.17
N MET A 440 11.55 23.52 -3.82
CA MET A 440 11.97 22.52 -4.81
C MET A 440 10.74 21.79 -5.41
N PRO A 441 10.48 21.91 -6.73
CA PRO A 441 9.38 21.21 -7.40
C PRO A 441 9.64 19.71 -7.50
N ARG A 442 8.57 18.91 -7.53
CA ARG A 442 8.63 17.46 -7.82
C ARG A 442 8.86 17.19 -9.31
N ARG A 443 9.25 15.95 -9.63
CA ARG A 443 9.35 15.42 -11.02
C ARG A 443 10.29 16.22 -11.95
N ILE A 444 11.30 16.87 -11.40
CA ILE A 444 12.39 17.47 -12.18
C ILE A 444 13.62 16.55 -12.12
N PRO A 445 14.29 16.29 -13.27
CA PRO A 445 15.48 15.44 -13.34
C PRO A 445 16.77 16.17 -12.95
N ASP A 446 16.72 17.49 -12.89
CA ASP A 446 17.81 18.40 -12.53
C ASP A 446 17.24 19.60 -11.77
N TYR A 447 18.06 20.28 -10.96
CA TYR A 447 17.60 21.30 -10.02
C TYR A 447 18.71 22.34 -9.69
N PRO A 448 18.34 23.56 -9.24
CA PRO A 448 19.32 24.56 -8.83
C PRO A 448 20.26 24.10 -7.71
N ASP A 449 21.53 24.52 -7.77
CA ASP A 449 22.62 24.10 -6.86
C ASP A 449 22.31 24.24 -5.36
N ALA A 450 21.45 25.21 -5.00
CA ALA A 450 21.00 25.41 -3.62
C ALA A 450 20.33 24.16 -3.01
N PHE A 451 19.79 23.25 -3.83
CA PHE A 451 19.14 22.01 -3.38
C PHE A 451 20.08 20.80 -3.30
N ILE A 452 21.36 20.92 -3.71
CA ILE A 452 22.33 19.81 -3.72
C ILE A 452 22.49 19.18 -2.32
N PRO A 453 22.71 19.93 -1.21
CA PRO A 453 23.04 19.31 0.07
C PRO A 453 21.96 18.35 0.56
N TRP A 454 20.69 18.77 0.50
CA TRP A 454 19.59 17.93 0.97
C TRP A 454 19.24 16.80 0.01
N ASN A 455 19.46 16.97 -1.30
CA ASN A 455 19.33 15.87 -2.23
C ASN A 455 20.42 14.80 -2.04
N TYR A 456 21.66 15.21 -1.79
CA TYR A 456 22.74 14.28 -1.49
C TYR A 456 22.41 13.43 -0.25
N VAL A 457 22.02 14.07 0.85
CA VAL A 457 21.61 13.37 2.10
C VAL A 457 20.43 12.44 1.85
N SER A 458 19.40 12.92 1.13
CA SER A 458 18.23 12.11 0.79
C SER A 458 18.61 10.89 -0.06
N SER A 459 19.54 11.02 -0.99
CA SER A 459 20.04 9.91 -1.81
C SER A 459 20.85 8.90 -0.98
N ILE A 460 21.70 9.34 -0.04
CA ILE A 460 22.38 8.45 0.91
C ILE A 460 21.37 7.65 1.74
N GLY A 461 20.32 8.30 2.23
CA GLY A 461 19.22 7.63 2.91
C GLY A 461 18.55 6.57 2.03
N ALA A 462 18.35 6.86 0.74
CA ALA A 462 17.72 5.93 -0.19
C ALA A 462 18.59 4.67 -0.39
N PHE A 463 19.91 4.84 -0.50
CA PHE A 463 20.86 3.72 -0.56
C PHE A 463 20.83 2.86 0.71
N ILE A 464 20.80 3.48 1.89
CA ILE A 464 20.67 2.74 3.17
C ILE A 464 19.34 1.98 3.22
N SER A 465 18.24 2.62 2.79
CA SER A 465 16.91 2.01 2.75
C SER A 465 16.89 0.79 1.82
N PHE A 466 17.47 0.89 0.63
CA PHE A 466 17.53 -0.23 -0.31
C PHE A 466 18.47 -1.35 0.17
N ALA A 467 19.60 -1.01 0.79
CA ALA A 467 20.46 -1.99 1.45
C ALA A 467 19.70 -2.75 2.56
N SER A 468 18.81 -2.06 3.28
CA SER A 468 17.91 -2.69 4.24
C SER A 468 16.95 -3.70 3.60
N VAL A 469 16.42 -3.41 2.41
CA VAL A 469 15.60 -4.35 1.62
C VAL A 469 16.40 -5.59 1.22
N LEU A 470 17.64 -5.42 0.75
CA LEU A 470 18.51 -6.56 0.43
C LEU A 470 18.83 -7.39 1.69
N PHE A 471 19.05 -6.72 2.82
CA PHE A 471 19.25 -7.39 4.09
C PHE A 471 18.00 -8.15 4.56
N PHE A 472 16.80 -7.62 4.31
CA PHE A 472 15.55 -8.34 4.52
C PHE A 472 15.46 -9.61 3.67
N ILE A 473 15.80 -9.55 2.39
CA ILE A 473 15.84 -10.74 1.51
C ILE A 473 16.82 -11.78 2.06
N TYR A 474 18.00 -11.34 2.54
CA TYR A 474 18.93 -12.21 3.24
C TYR A 474 18.28 -12.87 4.47
N ILE A 475 17.52 -12.13 5.29
CA ILE A 475 16.79 -12.70 6.44
C ILE A 475 15.79 -13.75 5.99
N VAL A 476 15.02 -13.51 4.92
CA VAL A 476 14.06 -14.47 4.37
C VAL A 476 14.78 -15.76 3.96
N VAL A 477 15.89 -15.66 3.21
CA VAL A 477 16.67 -16.83 2.79
C VAL A 477 17.27 -17.55 4.00
N HIS A 478 17.89 -16.81 4.93
CA HIS A 478 18.47 -17.36 6.15
C HIS A 478 17.42 -18.10 6.98
N LEU A 479 16.23 -17.53 7.14
CA LEU A 479 15.09 -18.15 7.82
C LEU A 479 14.68 -19.46 7.13
N LEU A 480 14.49 -19.47 5.82
CA LEU A 480 14.01 -20.65 5.10
C LEU A 480 15.02 -21.80 5.16
N VAL A 481 16.32 -21.49 5.16
CA VAL A 481 17.39 -22.50 5.23
C VAL A 481 17.68 -22.91 6.68
N LYS A 482 17.97 -21.94 7.57
CA LYS A 482 18.52 -22.15 8.92
C LYS A 482 17.54 -21.83 10.06
N GLY A 483 16.32 -21.38 9.76
CA GLY A 483 15.34 -21.01 10.77
C GLY A 483 14.94 -22.18 11.68
N LYS A 484 14.80 -21.88 12.97
CA LYS A 484 14.36 -22.86 13.98
C LYS A 484 12.87 -23.12 13.84
N LYS A 485 12.40 -24.33 14.19
CA LYS A 485 10.96 -24.66 14.15
C LYS A 485 10.16 -23.70 15.02
N ALA A 486 9.11 -23.12 14.46
CA ALA A 486 8.18 -22.25 15.16
C ALA A 486 7.15 -23.09 15.93
N PRO A 487 6.82 -22.74 17.19
CA PRO A 487 5.63 -23.29 17.86
C PRO A 487 4.34 -22.80 17.16
N SER A 488 3.20 -23.42 17.50
CA SER A 488 1.88 -23.02 16.96
C SER A 488 1.50 -21.59 17.35
N ASN A 489 1.82 -21.17 18.58
CA ASN A 489 1.60 -19.83 19.08
C ASN A 489 2.91 -19.26 19.68
N PRO A 490 3.80 -18.68 18.86
CA PRO A 490 5.10 -18.17 19.32
C PRO A 490 4.99 -16.90 20.18
N TRP A 491 3.87 -16.19 20.12
CA TRP A 491 3.71 -14.87 20.73
C TRP A 491 2.66 -14.82 21.85
N GLY A 492 1.92 -15.90 22.08
CA GLY A 492 0.81 -15.90 23.03
C GLY A 492 -0.41 -15.11 22.54
N GLY A 493 -0.61 -14.98 21.23
CA GLY A 493 -1.78 -14.29 20.66
C GLY A 493 -3.09 -15.04 20.95
N ASP A 494 -4.20 -14.31 21.02
CA ASP A 494 -5.53 -14.76 21.46
C ASP A 494 -6.52 -14.98 20.30
N THR A 495 -6.14 -14.65 19.07
CA THR A 495 -6.95 -14.83 17.85
C THR A 495 -6.83 -16.25 17.26
N LEU A 496 -7.80 -16.62 16.40
CA LEU A 496 -7.97 -17.99 15.90
C LEU A 496 -6.83 -18.51 15.01
N GLU A 497 -6.00 -17.65 14.41
CA GLU A 497 -4.83 -18.12 13.64
C GLU A 497 -3.77 -18.80 14.53
N TRP A 498 -3.78 -18.53 15.84
CA TRP A 498 -2.80 -19.07 16.78
C TRP A 498 -3.14 -20.46 17.32
N ILE A 499 -4.39 -20.92 17.16
CA ILE A 499 -4.82 -22.25 17.63
C ILE A 499 -4.49 -23.38 16.65
N VAL A 500 -4.11 -23.05 15.40
CA VAL A 500 -3.70 -24.05 14.39
C VAL A 500 -2.18 -24.30 14.43
N PRO A 501 -1.67 -25.45 13.96
CA PRO A 501 -0.22 -25.72 13.89
C PRO A 501 0.60 -24.72 13.07
N SER A 502 1.93 -24.75 13.25
CA SER A 502 2.92 -24.03 12.43
C SER A 502 3.84 -25.05 11.72
N PRO A 503 3.95 -25.05 10.38
CA PRO A 503 3.18 -24.24 9.44
C PRO A 503 1.69 -24.61 9.49
N ALA A 504 0.81 -23.68 9.11
CA ALA A 504 -0.62 -23.95 9.06
C ALA A 504 -0.91 -25.14 8.12
N PRO A 505 -1.73 -26.13 8.53
CA PRO A 505 -2.11 -27.24 7.68
C PRO A 505 -2.82 -26.78 6.40
N PHE A 506 -2.77 -27.57 5.33
CA PHE A 506 -3.41 -27.21 4.05
C PHE A 506 -4.92 -26.97 4.22
N HIS A 507 -5.62 -27.90 4.85
CA HIS A 507 -7.01 -27.73 5.32
C HIS A 507 -7.02 -27.33 6.80
N THR A 508 -7.77 -26.30 7.14
CA THR A 508 -7.97 -25.83 8.52
C THR A 508 -9.47 -25.73 8.80
N PHE A 509 -9.87 -25.82 10.07
CA PHE A 509 -11.26 -25.61 10.51
C PHE A 509 -12.31 -26.46 9.77
N GLU A 510 -12.00 -27.74 9.49
CA GLU A 510 -13.00 -28.72 9.01
C GLU A 510 -14.22 -28.79 9.94
N LYS A 511 -13.97 -28.61 11.25
CA LYS A 511 -14.99 -28.28 12.25
C LYS A 511 -14.77 -26.83 12.70
N PRO A 512 -15.73 -25.92 12.49
CA PRO A 512 -15.59 -24.53 12.91
C PRO A 512 -15.42 -24.40 14.44
N PRO A 513 -14.50 -23.55 14.93
CA PRO A 513 -14.32 -23.33 16.36
C PRO A 513 -15.48 -22.50 16.91
N LYS A 514 -16.16 -22.94 17.97
CA LYS A 514 -17.24 -22.14 18.56
C LYS A 514 -16.65 -20.96 19.35
N ILE A 515 -17.17 -19.75 19.12
CA ILE A 515 -16.87 -18.56 19.92
C ILE A 515 -18.09 -18.29 20.80
N ASP A 516 -17.88 -18.05 22.09
CA ASP A 516 -18.94 -17.70 23.02
C ASP A 516 -19.17 -16.17 23.10
#